data_AF-A0A7J6SV38-F1
#
_entry.id   AF-A0A7J6SV38-F1
#
_cell.length_a   1.000
_cell.length_b   1.000
_cell.length_c   1.000
_cell.angle_alpha   90.00
_cell.angle_beta   90.00
_cell.angle_gamma   90.00
#
_symmetry.space_group_name_H-M   'P 1'
#
loop_
_entity.id
_entity.type
_entity.pdbx_description
1 polymer ?
#
loop_
_entity_poly.entity_id
_entity_poly.type
_entity_poly.pdbx_seq_one_letter_code
_entity_poly.pdbx_strand_id
1 'polypeptide(L)'
;MAFASDLQPRQGSSSMQLQWTLPEASSFELGYDSDGDLIRPVEPREVRYSVRCERECSELKSVGDQLWNGALFLGCFLAANPSLVDGKTVLELACGVGALGGLYEALGVKRAILTDYSSSALSLCEANNVGNPVVE
;
A
#
# COMPACT_ATOMS: atom_id res chain seq x y z
N MET A 1 9.68 -10.59 -3.87
CA MET A 1 10.16 -9.21 -3.62
C MET A 1 9.03 -8.28 -4.05
N ALA A 2 8.42 -7.55 -3.12
CA ALA A 2 7.32 -6.64 -3.45
C ALA A 2 7.91 -5.41 -4.14
N PHE A 3 7.58 -5.20 -5.41
CA PHE A 3 7.97 -4.01 -6.15
C PHE A 3 6.74 -3.14 -6.31
N ALA A 4 6.80 -1.89 -5.83
CA ALA A 4 5.94 -0.84 -6.35
C ALA A 4 6.43 -0.52 -7.78
N SER A 5 6.00 -1.31 -8.76
CA SER A 5 6.25 -1.02 -10.17
C SER A 5 5.24 0.01 -10.67
N ASP A 6 5.71 0.91 -11.54
CA ASP A 6 4.95 2.00 -12.18
C ASP A 6 4.56 3.19 -11.30
N LEU A 7 5.54 3.72 -10.54
CA LEU A 7 5.47 5.06 -9.91
C LEU A 7 5.48 6.23 -10.92
N GLN A 8 5.15 5.99 -12.19
CA GLN A 8 5.10 7.05 -13.19
C GLN A 8 3.67 7.53 -13.36
N PRO A 9 3.33 8.77 -12.93
CA PRO A 9 2.02 9.32 -13.19
C PRO A 9 1.84 9.43 -14.71
N ARG A 10 0.72 8.95 -15.24
CA ARG A 10 0.33 9.24 -16.62
C ARG A 10 0.37 10.76 -16.81
N GLN A 11 1.05 11.26 -17.85
CA GLN A 11 1.13 12.70 -18.13
C GLN A 11 -0.28 13.32 -18.05
N GLY A 12 -0.43 14.35 -17.22
CA GLY A 12 -1.71 15.04 -17.01
C GLY A 12 -2.58 14.56 -15.83
N SER A 13 -2.31 13.41 -15.19
CA SER A 13 -3.12 12.92 -14.06
C SER A 13 -2.54 13.26 -12.68
N SER A 14 -3.31 13.88 -11.78
CA SER A 14 -2.97 14.09 -10.34
C SER A 14 -3.12 12.81 -9.50
N SER A 15 -2.98 11.66 -10.15
CA SER A 15 -3.10 10.34 -9.54
C SER A 15 -1.93 9.43 -9.94
N MET A 16 -1.49 8.64 -8.99
CA MET A 16 -0.49 7.59 -9.10
C MET A 16 -1.20 6.24 -9.01
N GLN A 17 -0.81 5.25 -9.80
CA GLN A 17 -1.25 3.88 -9.58
C GLN A 17 -0.23 3.17 -8.68
N LEU A 18 -0.71 2.52 -7.64
CA LEU A 18 0.08 1.67 -6.78
C LEU A 18 -0.24 0.22 -7.10
N GLN A 19 0.81 -0.59 -7.28
CA GLN A 19 0.73 -2.02 -7.47
C GLN A 19 1.59 -2.71 -6.42
N TRP A 20 1.04 -3.73 -5.79
CA TRP A 20 1.71 -4.53 -4.78
C TRP A 20 1.63 -6.01 -5.16
N THR A 21 2.71 -6.74 -4.87
CA THR A 21 2.73 -8.20 -4.97
C THR A 21 2.80 -8.76 -3.56
N LEU A 22 1.72 -9.40 -3.11
CA LEU A 22 1.57 -9.97 -1.78
C LEU A 22 1.80 -11.49 -1.81
N PRO A 23 2.45 -12.06 -0.78
CA PRO A 23 2.53 -13.51 -0.66
C PRO A 23 1.15 -14.06 -0.25
N GLU A 24 0.52 -14.88 -1.08
CA GLU A 24 -0.71 -15.58 -0.68
C GLU A 24 -0.33 -16.89 0.04
N ALA A 25 -1.05 -17.20 1.11
CA ALA A 25 -0.93 -18.50 1.74
C ALA A 25 -1.55 -19.54 0.78
N SER A 26 -0.72 -20.18 -0.05
CA SER A 26 -1.18 -21.33 -0.82
C SER A 26 -1.56 -22.49 0.11
N SER A 27 -2.30 -23.43 -0.46
CA SER A 27 -2.67 -24.70 0.17
C SER A 27 -1.48 -25.36 0.88
N PHE A 28 -1.76 -26.18 1.89
CA PHE A 28 -0.76 -26.98 2.63
C PHE A 28 -0.05 -28.06 1.77
N GLU A 29 -0.10 -27.97 0.43
CA GLU A 29 0.59 -28.90 -0.45
C GLU A 29 2.09 -28.55 -0.48
N LEU A 30 2.87 -29.33 0.28
CA LEU A 30 4.31 -29.20 0.41
C LEU A 30 4.97 -29.92 -0.78
N GLY A 31 5.85 -29.22 -1.49
CA GLY A 31 6.74 -29.79 -2.49
C GLY A 31 8.14 -30.04 -1.92
N TYR A 32 8.95 -30.78 -2.65
CA TYR A 32 10.39 -30.92 -2.40
C TYR A 32 11.14 -30.49 -3.65
N ASP A 33 12.25 -29.77 -3.48
CA ASP A 33 13.13 -29.43 -4.60
C ASP A 33 14.06 -30.60 -4.96
N SER A 34 15.05 -30.32 -5.83
CA SER A 34 16.01 -31.31 -6.29
C SER A 34 16.99 -31.81 -5.23
N ASP A 35 17.20 -31.08 -4.14
CA ASP A 35 18.08 -31.49 -3.04
C ASP A 35 17.32 -31.98 -1.79
N GLY A 36 15.99 -31.90 -1.82
CA GLY A 36 15.10 -32.40 -0.79
C GLY A 36 14.68 -31.34 0.21
N ASP A 37 14.95 -30.07 -0.07
CA ASP A 37 14.42 -28.96 0.71
C ASP A 37 12.92 -28.79 0.46
N LEU A 38 12.19 -28.43 1.52
CA LEU A 38 10.76 -28.18 1.45
C LEU A 38 10.48 -26.90 0.63
N ILE A 39 9.83 -27.05 -0.51
CA ILE A 39 9.25 -25.93 -1.25
C ILE A 39 7.82 -25.73 -0.76
N ARG A 40 7.56 -24.54 -0.22
CA ARG A 40 6.20 -24.02 -0.10
C ARG A 40 5.90 -23.17 -1.34
N PRO A 41 5.00 -23.59 -2.24
CA PRO A 41 4.56 -22.72 -3.33
C PRO A 41 3.91 -21.49 -2.71
N VAL A 42 4.37 -20.28 -3.02
CA VAL A 42 3.68 -19.06 -2.63
C VAL A 42 3.18 -18.46 -3.93
N GLU A 43 1.90 -18.61 -4.20
CA GLU A 43 1.30 -17.92 -5.33
C GLU A 43 1.21 -16.43 -4.96
N PRO A 44 1.81 -15.54 -5.77
CA PRO A 44 1.73 -14.11 -5.52
C PRO A 44 0.35 -13.58 -5.90
N ARG A 45 -0.29 -12.84 -4.99
CA ARG A 45 -1.49 -12.06 -5.29
C ARG A 45 -1.12 -10.63 -5.63
N GLU A 46 -1.62 -10.12 -6.75
CA GLU A 46 -1.41 -8.72 -7.12
C GLU A 46 -2.54 -7.85 -6.59
N VAL A 47 -2.20 -6.63 -6.16
CA VAL A 47 -3.16 -5.68 -5.61
C VAL A 47 -2.89 -4.33 -6.24
N ARG A 48 -3.92 -3.71 -6.83
CA ARG A 48 -3.79 -2.42 -7.52
C ARG A 48 -4.86 -1.43 -7.10
N TYR A 49 -4.46 -0.18 -6.88
CA TYR A 49 -5.37 0.94 -6.62
C TYR A 49 -4.73 2.28 -6.99
N SER A 50 -5.54 3.33 -7.14
CA SER A 50 -5.05 4.67 -7.52
C SER A 50 -5.01 5.62 -6.33
N VAL A 51 -3.95 6.40 -6.17
CA VAL A 51 -3.79 7.40 -5.10
C VAL A 51 -3.71 8.78 -5.74
N ARG A 52 -4.59 9.70 -5.31
CA ARG A 52 -4.55 11.11 -5.67
C ARG A 52 -3.55 11.84 -4.79
N CYS A 53 -2.68 12.63 -5.39
CA CYS A 53 -1.70 13.46 -4.70
C CYS A 53 -1.26 14.65 -5.56
N GLU A 54 -0.79 15.70 -4.90
CA GLU A 54 -0.13 16.83 -5.55
C GLU A 54 1.27 16.44 -6.03
N ARG A 55 1.72 17.06 -7.14
CA ARG A 55 3.05 16.81 -7.72
C ARG A 55 4.09 17.82 -7.31
N GLU A 56 3.65 19.05 -7.06
CA GLU A 56 4.54 20.18 -6.83
C GLU A 56 4.32 20.69 -5.42
N CYS A 57 5.41 20.82 -4.69
CA CYS A 57 5.42 21.46 -3.39
C CYS A 57 5.91 22.90 -3.56
N SER A 58 5.00 23.87 -3.56
CA SER A 58 5.39 25.27 -3.56
C SER A 58 5.67 25.79 -2.14
N GLU A 59 5.07 25.19 -1.12
CA GLU A 59 5.18 25.65 0.27
C GLU A 59 5.26 24.50 1.28
N LEU A 60 5.87 24.74 2.44
CA LEU A 60 5.97 23.72 3.51
C LEU A 60 4.61 23.21 4.00
N LYS A 61 3.55 24.02 3.88
CA LYS A 61 2.19 23.63 4.30
C LYS A 61 1.55 22.57 3.38
N SER A 62 2.00 22.43 2.13
CA SER A 62 1.45 21.50 1.15
C SER A 62 2.24 20.18 1.04
N VAL A 63 3.20 19.95 1.94
CA VAL A 63 4.01 18.70 1.94
C VAL A 63 3.17 17.46 2.23
N GLY A 64 2.07 17.60 2.98
CA GLY A 64 1.17 16.49 3.30
C GLY A 64 0.32 16.01 2.12
N ASP A 65 0.22 16.82 1.07
CA ASP A 65 -0.61 16.53 -0.11
C ASP A 65 0.14 15.67 -1.14
N GLN A 66 1.42 15.35 -0.89
CA GLN A 66 2.29 14.57 -1.76
C GLN A 66 2.40 13.10 -1.32
N LEU A 67 2.71 12.24 -2.29
CA LEU A 67 3.16 10.88 -2.02
C LEU A 67 4.67 10.85 -1.78
N TRP A 68 5.07 10.42 -0.59
CA TRP A 68 6.48 10.33 -0.21
C TRP A 68 7.03 8.90 -0.36
N ASN A 69 8.29 8.80 -0.75
CA ASN A 69 9.01 7.52 -0.82
C ASN A 69 9.01 6.74 0.51
N GLY A 70 8.92 7.44 1.65
CA GLY A 70 8.80 6.81 2.97
C GLY A 70 7.54 5.95 3.09
N ALA A 71 6.40 6.40 2.56
CA ALA A 71 5.17 5.62 2.55
C ALA A 71 5.32 4.38 1.66
N LEU A 72 5.93 4.53 0.48
CA LEU A 72 6.20 3.42 -0.44
C LEU A 72 7.14 2.37 0.19
N PHE A 73 8.19 2.82 0.86
CA PHE A 73 9.13 1.96 1.57
C PHE A 73 8.44 1.19 2.70
N LEU A 74 7.61 1.87 3.51
CA LEU A 74 6.80 1.22 4.53
C LEU A 74 5.84 0.19 3.91
N GLY A 75 5.18 0.53 2.80
CA GLY A 75 4.31 -0.40 2.08
C GLY A 75 5.04 -1.65 1.61
N CYS A 76 6.23 -1.52 1.00
CA CYS A 76 7.05 -2.66 0.61
C CYS A 76 7.44 -3.52 1.82
N PHE A 77 7.79 -2.89 2.95
CA PHE A 77 8.13 -3.60 4.18
C PHE A 77 6.94 -4.39 4.75
N LEU A 78 5.73 -3.80 4.75
CA LEU A 78 4.52 -4.45 5.22
C LEU A 78 4.06 -5.57 4.28
N ALA A 79 4.15 -5.36 2.96
CA ALA A 79 3.87 -6.39 1.96
C ALA A 79 4.78 -7.62 2.11
N ALA A 80 6.05 -7.40 2.48
CA ALA A 80 6.98 -8.48 2.79
C ALA A 80 6.74 -9.14 4.16
N ASN A 81 6.03 -8.46 5.08
CA ASN A 81 5.78 -8.93 6.45
C ASN A 81 4.29 -8.78 6.87
N PRO A 82 3.33 -9.42 6.19
CA PRO A 82 1.89 -9.21 6.44
C PRO A 82 1.46 -9.48 7.89
N SER A 83 2.08 -10.47 8.54
CA SER A 83 1.78 -10.87 9.93
C SER A 83 2.00 -9.76 10.98
N LEU A 84 2.71 -8.69 10.62
CA LEU A 84 2.86 -7.52 11.48
C LEU A 84 1.54 -6.79 11.68
N VAL A 85 0.63 -6.82 10.69
CA VAL A 85 -0.59 -6.01 10.66
C VAL A 85 -1.89 -6.82 10.43
N ASP A 86 -1.78 -8.04 9.90
CA ASP A 86 -2.93 -8.93 9.65
C ASP A 86 -3.79 -9.13 10.91
N GLY A 87 -5.10 -8.90 10.77
CA GLY A 87 -6.09 -8.99 11.85
C GLY A 87 -5.99 -7.91 12.93
N LYS A 88 -5.07 -6.95 12.83
CA LYS A 88 -4.83 -5.92 13.86
C LYS A 88 -5.52 -4.59 13.54
N THR A 89 -5.67 -3.76 14.58
CA THR A 89 -6.02 -2.34 14.41
C THR A 89 -4.73 -1.54 14.25
N VAL A 90 -4.64 -0.75 13.19
CA VAL A 90 -3.47 0.08 12.85
C VAL A 90 -3.82 1.56 12.98
N LEU A 91 -2.94 2.33 13.61
CA LEU A 91 -2.97 3.80 13.63
C LEU A 91 -1.76 4.31 12.84
N GLU A 92 -2.00 5.07 11.78
CA GLU A 92 -0.94 5.74 11.02
C GLU A 92 -0.93 7.23 11.37
N LEU A 93 0.21 7.71 11.86
CA LEU A 93 0.46 9.12 12.15
C LEU A 93 1.14 9.79 10.97
N ALA A 94 0.71 11.01 10.63
CA ALA A 94 1.20 11.73 9.46
C ALA A 94 1.03 10.91 8.17
N CYS A 95 -0.18 10.38 7.95
CA CYS A 95 -0.49 9.51 6.80
C CYS A 95 -0.47 10.26 5.45
N GLY A 96 -0.39 11.60 5.46
CA GLY A 96 -0.52 12.43 4.28
C GLY A 96 -1.81 12.11 3.52
N VAL A 97 -1.68 11.81 2.24
CA VAL A 97 -2.78 11.42 1.34
C VAL A 97 -3.34 10.01 1.59
N GLY A 98 -2.92 9.31 2.64
CA GLY A 98 -3.44 8.00 3.01
C GLY A 98 -3.10 6.90 2.01
N ALA A 99 -1.90 6.95 1.43
CA ALA A 99 -1.50 6.10 0.30
C ALA A 99 -1.49 4.58 0.60
N LEU A 100 -1.36 4.19 1.87
CA LEU A 100 -1.27 2.78 2.28
C LEU A 100 -2.62 2.16 2.65
N GLY A 101 -3.73 2.91 2.67
CA GLY A 101 -5.00 2.35 3.14
C GLY A 101 -5.51 1.16 2.31
N GLY A 102 -5.41 1.22 0.98
CA GLY A 102 -5.72 0.07 0.11
C GLY A 102 -4.79 -1.14 0.35
N LEU A 103 -3.52 -0.90 0.69
CA LEU A 103 -2.61 -1.97 1.09
C LEU A 103 -3.01 -2.56 2.46
N TYR A 104 -3.40 -1.75 3.44
CA TYR A 104 -3.88 -2.27 4.73
C TYR A 104 -5.10 -3.17 4.58
N GLU A 105 -6.07 -2.77 3.74
CA GLU A 105 -7.22 -3.60 3.41
C GLU A 105 -6.77 -4.95 2.82
N ALA A 106 -5.89 -4.91 1.81
CA ALA A 106 -5.37 -6.12 1.19
C ALA A 106 -4.53 -6.99 2.14
N LEU A 107 -3.85 -6.41 3.13
CA LEU A 107 -3.08 -7.13 4.15
C LEU A 107 -3.96 -7.68 5.30
N GLY A 108 -5.29 -7.53 5.24
CA GLY A 108 -6.19 -8.08 6.26
C GLY A 108 -6.24 -7.27 7.55
N VAL A 109 -5.84 -6.00 7.52
CA VAL A 109 -5.93 -5.11 8.70
C VAL A 109 -7.39 -5.00 9.14
N LYS A 110 -7.68 -5.29 10.40
CA LYS A 110 -9.04 -5.25 10.97
C LYS A 110 -9.65 -3.85 10.89
N ARG A 111 -8.85 -2.83 11.17
CA ARG A 111 -9.23 -1.42 11.10
C ARG A 111 -7.98 -0.56 10.98
N ALA A 112 -7.91 0.25 9.93
CA ALA A 112 -6.91 1.31 9.80
C ALA A 112 -7.51 2.65 10.25
N ILE A 113 -6.76 3.41 11.04
CA ILE A 113 -7.08 4.79 11.45
C ILE A 113 -5.96 5.66 10.90
N LEU A 114 -6.26 6.45 9.87
CA LEU A 114 -5.30 7.31 9.20
C LEU A 114 -5.44 8.73 9.76
N THR A 115 -4.34 9.29 10.25
CA THR A 115 -4.35 10.61 10.89
C THR A 115 -3.27 11.50 10.33
N ASP A 116 -3.60 12.77 10.16
CA ASP A 116 -2.67 13.83 9.76
C ASP A 116 -3.10 15.14 10.40
N TYR A 117 -2.17 16.10 10.49
CA TYR A 117 -2.47 17.46 10.93
C TYR A 117 -3.10 18.28 9.79
N SER A 118 -2.74 17.99 8.54
CA SER A 118 -3.20 18.73 7.37
C SER A 118 -4.61 18.32 6.95
N SER A 119 -5.54 19.29 6.94
CA SER A 119 -6.92 19.08 6.47
C SER A 119 -7.00 18.82 4.96
N SER A 120 -6.11 19.41 4.16
CA SER A 120 -6.03 19.14 2.71
C SER A 120 -5.59 17.70 2.47
N ALA A 121 -4.58 17.23 3.20
CA ALA A 121 -4.09 15.87 3.13
C ALA A 121 -5.18 14.87 3.55
N LEU A 122 -5.90 15.16 4.64
CA LEU A 122 -7.03 14.33 5.09
C LEU A 122 -8.18 14.28 4.08
N SER A 123 -8.42 15.36 3.32
CA SER A 123 -9.42 15.37 2.25
C SER A 123 -9.02 14.47 1.08
N LEU A 124 -7.73 14.48 0.71
CA LEU A 124 -7.18 13.53 -0.27
C LEU A 124 -7.19 12.09 0.27
N CYS A 125 -6.85 11.89 1.54
CA CYS A 125 -6.91 10.61 2.23
C CYS A 125 -8.30 10.01 2.20
N GLU A 126 -9.34 10.78 2.51
CA GLU A 126 -10.72 10.34 2.41
C GLU A 126 -11.06 9.94 0.97
N ALA A 127 -10.73 10.78 -0.01
CA ALA A 127 -10.99 10.48 -1.41
C ALA A 127 -10.23 9.23 -1.94
N ASN A 128 -9.08 8.92 -1.36
CA ASN A 128 -8.24 7.77 -1.74
C ASN A 128 -8.68 6.46 -1.08
N ASN A 129 -9.39 6.52 0.04
CA ASN A 129 -9.74 5.36 0.85
C ASN A 129 -11.26 5.13 0.97
N VAL A 130 -12.07 6.09 0.54
CA VAL A 130 -13.53 5.97 0.44
C VAL A 130 -13.92 5.96 -1.03
N GLY A 131 -14.38 4.80 -1.53
CA GLY A 131 -14.85 4.66 -2.91
C GLY A 131 -13.75 4.43 -3.97
N ASN A 132 -12.54 4.06 -3.54
CA ASN A 132 -11.46 3.65 -4.42
C ASN A 132 -11.31 2.12 -4.38
N PRO A 133 -11.83 1.39 -5.39
CA PRO A 133 -11.82 -0.06 -5.34
C PRO A 133 -10.39 -0.59 -5.44
N VAL A 134 -10.03 -1.45 -4.49
CA VAL A 134 -8.85 -2.30 -4.59
C VAL A 134 -9.17 -3.40 -5.62
N VAL A 135 -8.36 -3.48 -6.67
CA VAL A 135 -8.48 -4.52 -7.70
C VAL A 135 -7.45 -5.61 -7.39
N GLU A 136 -7.95 -6.83 -7.22
CA GLU A 136 -7.17 -8.06 -7.03
C GLU A 136 -7.17 -8.91 -8.30
#